data_AF-A0A2I0VNN5-F1
#
_entry.id   AF-A0A2I0VNN5-F1
#
_cell.length_a   1.000
_cell.length_b   1.000
_cell.length_c   1.000
_cell.angle_alpha   90.00
_cell.angle_beta   90.00
_cell.angle_gamma   90.00
#
_symmetry.space_group_name_H-M   'P 1'
#
loop_
_entity.id
_entity.type
_entity.pdbx_description
1 polymer ?
#
loop_
_entity_poly.entity_id
_entity_poly.type
_entity_poly.pdbx_seq_one_letter_code
_entity_poly.pdbx_strand_id
1 'polypeptide(L)'
;MADVAEEMQSLQEKASVWSGVAASDAFAMDETNVFNAVDDDIKPFLNLSTNFYNRVYDDEEWFRSIFAWSRKEDGIRNQYDFFVQRMGGPPLYSQRKGHSALIGCHRPFPVFFKQHRDDYTICSRH
;
A
#
# COMPACT_ATOMS: atom_id res chain seq x y z
N MET A 1 -16.27 12.78 -16.64
CA MET A 1 -14.87 12.33 -16.71
C MET A 1 -13.88 13.42 -16.30
N ALA A 2 -14.07 14.68 -16.71
CA ALA A 2 -13.23 15.80 -16.23
C ALA A 2 -13.25 15.98 -14.70
N ASP A 3 -14.43 15.92 -14.09
CA ASP A 3 -14.67 16.08 -12.64
C ASP A 3 -13.89 15.08 -11.75
N VAL A 4 -13.84 13.81 -12.17
CA VAL A 4 -13.11 12.75 -11.43
C VAL A 4 -11.59 12.92 -11.55
N ALA A 5 -11.10 13.41 -12.70
CA ALA A 5 -9.67 13.65 -12.88
C ALA A 5 -9.19 14.85 -12.05
N GLU A 6 -10.01 15.89 -11.94
CA GLU A 6 -9.77 17.07 -11.11
C GLU A 6 -9.77 16.72 -9.61
N GLU A 7 -10.72 15.89 -9.16
CA GLU A 7 -10.75 15.37 -7.79
C GLU A 7 -9.49 14.55 -7.47
N MET A 8 -9.06 13.67 -8.38
CA MET A 8 -7.84 12.87 -8.22
C MET A 8 -6.57 13.72 -8.17
N GLN A 9 -6.47 14.77 -8.99
CA GLN A 9 -5.36 15.73 -8.92
C GLN A 9 -5.34 16.44 -7.55
N SER A 10 -6.50 16.89 -7.06
CA SER A 10 -6.59 17.53 -5.74
C SER A 10 -6.19 16.61 -4.58
N LEU A 11 -6.44 15.29 -4.71
CA LEU A 11 -6.05 14.30 -3.71
C LEU A 11 -4.54 14.04 -3.71
N GLN A 12 -3.92 13.99 -4.88
CA GLN A 12 -2.47 13.85 -5.01
C GLN A 12 -1.75 15.08 -4.45
N GLU A 13 -2.24 16.29 -4.70
CA GLU A 13 -1.70 17.52 -4.12
C GLU A 13 -1.74 17.51 -2.59
N LYS A 14 -2.90 17.15 -2.00
CA LYS A 14 -3.03 16.99 -0.54
C LYS A 14 -2.07 15.93 0.00
N ALA A 15 -1.93 14.81 -0.71
CA ALA A 15 -1.00 13.75 -0.32
C ALA A 15 0.45 14.25 -0.32
N SER A 16 0.86 15.04 -1.31
CA SER A 16 2.20 15.64 -1.35
C SER A 16 2.44 16.62 -0.21
N VAL A 17 1.51 17.55 0.04
CA VAL A 17 1.62 18.51 1.15
C VAL A 17 1.74 17.79 2.48
N TRP A 18 0.91 16.78 2.73
CA TRP A 18 0.90 16.10 4.02
C TRP A 18 2.06 15.12 4.19
N SER A 19 2.53 14.46 3.12
CA SER A 19 3.61 13.47 3.21
C SER A 19 5.01 14.10 3.12
N GLY A 20 5.12 15.30 2.54
CA GLY A 20 6.41 15.90 2.19
C GLY A 20 7.08 15.25 0.98
N VAL A 21 6.38 14.36 0.26
CA VAL A 21 6.88 13.66 -0.94
C VAL A 21 6.20 14.24 -2.17
N ALA A 22 6.99 14.73 -3.13
CA ALA A 22 6.44 15.20 -4.39
C ALA A 22 5.76 14.06 -5.16
N ALA A 23 4.68 14.36 -5.90
CA ALA A 23 3.99 13.34 -6.68
C ALA A 23 4.94 12.65 -7.67
N SER A 24 5.83 13.41 -8.33
CA SER A 24 6.87 12.86 -9.21
C SER A 24 7.71 11.79 -8.53
N ASP A 25 8.16 12.05 -7.30
CA ASP A 25 9.02 11.13 -6.56
C ASP A 25 8.26 9.86 -6.13
N ALA A 26 6.97 10.01 -5.79
CA ALA A 26 6.10 8.88 -5.46
C ALA A 26 5.85 7.95 -6.67
N PHE A 27 5.87 8.50 -7.88
CA PHE A 27 5.68 7.76 -9.13
C PHE A 27 6.97 7.40 -9.86
N ALA A 28 8.14 7.80 -9.36
CA ALA A 28 9.44 7.48 -9.98
C ALA A 28 9.69 5.96 -10.12
N MET A 29 8.97 5.12 -9.35
CA MET A 29 8.96 3.67 -9.54
C MET A 29 8.47 3.21 -10.92
N ASP A 30 7.78 4.07 -11.68
CA ASP A 30 7.30 3.78 -13.03
C ASP A 30 8.38 3.92 -14.10
N GLU A 31 9.52 4.52 -13.76
CA GLU A 31 10.65 4.71 -14.68
C GLU A 31 11.45 3.42 -14.90
N THR A 32 11.27 2.42 -14.04
CA THR A 32 11.94 1.11 -14.14
C THR A 32 11.01 -0.02 -13.73
N ASN A 33 11.27 -1.24 -14.22
CA ASN A 33 10.57 -2.42 -13.72
C ASN A 33 11.21 -2.88 -12.40
N VAL A 34 10.65 -2.43 -11.29
CA VAL A 34 11.14 -2.75 -9.94
C VAL A 34 11.06 -4.26 -9.65
N PHE A 35 10.05 -4.97 -10.15
CA PHE A 35 9.96 -6.43 -10.02
C PHE A 35 11.19 -7.13 -10.62
N ASN A 36 11.57 -6.75 -11.84
CA ASN A 36 12.76 -7.28 -12.49
C ASN A 36 14.05 -6.86 -11.77
N ALA A 37 14.09 -5.62 -11.24
CA ALA A 37 15.28 -5.07 -10.59
C ALA A 37 15.58 -5.69 -9.22
N VAL A 38 14.56 -6.20 -8.52
CA VAL A 38 14.72 -6.73 -7.16
C VAL A 38 15.05 -8.22 -7.16
N ASP A 39 14.51 -9.04 -8.08
CA ASP A 39 14.93 -10.44 -8.30
C ASP A 39 14.11 -11.19 -9.40
N ASP A 40 13.14 -10.55 -10.07
CA ASP A 40 12.18 -11.21 -10.99
C ASP A 40 11.38 -12.36 -10.31
N ASP A 41 11.24 -12.31 -8.98
CA ASP A 41 10.54 -13.29 -8.14
C ASP A 41 9.55 -12.57 -7.22
N ILE A 42 8.48 -13.28 -6.82
CA ILE A 42 7.50 -12.81 -5.83
C ILE A 42 8.05 -12.84 -4.40
N LYS A 43 9.07 -13.64 -4.12
CA LYS A 43 9.61 -13.85 -2.76
C LYS A 43 10.01 -12.57 -2.03
N PRO A 44 10.70 -11.58 -2.64
CA PRO A 44 11.01 -10.31 -1.96
C PRO A 44 9.76 -9.58 -1.48
N PHE A 45 8.72 -9.52 -2.31
CA PHE A 45 7.44 -8.87 -1.98
C PHE A 45 6.64 -9.63 -0.92
N LEU A 46 6.65 -10.96 -0.99
CA LEU A 46 6.06 -11.83 0.02
C LEU A 46 6.76 -11.64 1.38
N ASN A 47 8.09 -11.65 1.39
CA ASN A 47 8.88 -11.46 2.61
C ASN A 47 8.66 -10.07 3.20
N LEU A 48 8.68 -9.03 2.37
CA LEU A 48 8.37 -7.66 2.78
C LEU A 48 6.99 -7.58 3.45
N SER A 49 5.97 -8.10 2.78
CA SER A 49 4.59 -8.04 3.29
C SER A 49 4.42 -8.90 4.56
N THR A 50 5.08 -10.05 4.62
CA THR A 50 5.06 -10.92 5.80
C THR A 50 5.72 -10.23 7.00
N ASN A 51 6.89 -9.62 6.82
CA ASN A 51 7.59 -8.89 7.86
C ASN A 51 6.77 -7.67 8.33
N PHE A 52 6.18 -6.92 7.40
CA PHE A 52 5.28 -5.82 7.72
C PHE A 52 4.11 -6.27 8.61
N TYR A 53 3.36 -7.30 8.19
CA TYR A 53 2.20 -7.77 8.96
C TYR A 53 2.57 -8.54 10.22
N ASN A 54 3.78 -9.10 10.34
CA ASN A 54 4.28 -9.59 11.63
C ASN A 54 4.32 -8.42 12.63
N ARG A 55 4.96 -7.31 12.26
CA ARG A 55 5.06 -6.13 13.12
C ARG A 55 3.71 -5.52 13.44
N VAL A 56 2.83 -5.35 12.46
CA VAL A 56 1.47 -4.82 12.68
C VAL A 56 0.70 -5.62 13.73
N TYR A 57 0.80 -6.95 13.69
CA TYR A 57 0.07 -7.81 14.63
C TYR A 57 0.79 -7.98 15.98
N ASP A 58 2.05 -7.58 16.07
CA ASP A 58 2.85 -7.53 17.31
C ASP A 58 2.88 -6.13 17.95
N ASP A 59 2.29 -5.11 17.30
CA ASP A 59 2.28 -3.71 17.72
C ASP A 59 1.23 -3.41 18.82
N GLU A 60 1.22 -2.15 19.27
CA GLU A 60 0.29 -1.57 20.22
C GLU A 60 -1.18 -1.89 19.87
N GLU A 61 -1.96 -2.19 20.91
CA GLU A 61 -3.32 -2.73 20.76
C GLU A 61 -4.22 -1.87 19.88
N TRP A 62 -4.11 -0.55 19.99
CA TRP A 62 -4.94 0.37 19.23
C TRP A 62 -4.65 0.28 17.71
N PHE A 63 -3.39 0.10 17.29
CA PHE A 63 -3.03 -0.02 15.87
C PHE A 63 -3.41 -1.39 15.33
N ARG A 64 -3.12 -2.45 16.08
CA ARG A 64 -3.55 -3.82 15.77
C ARG A 64 -5.08 -3.91 15.63
N SER A 65 -5.84 -3.16 16.43
CA SER A 65 -7.31 -3.17 16.41
C SER A 65 -7.92 -2.73 15.07
N ILE A 66 -7.20 -1.92 14.28
CA ILE A 66 -7.61 -1.51 12.92
C ILE A 66 -7.75 -2.75 12.01
N PHE A 67 -6.91 -3.76 12.23
CA PHE A 67 -6.86 -4.99 11.45
C PHE A 67 -7.68 -6.13 12.06
N ALA A 68 -8.37 -5.92 13.19
CA ALA A 68 -9.07 -6.97 13.93
C ALA A 68 -10.13 -7.73 13.10
N TRP A 69 -10.67 -7.08 12.08
CA TRP A 69 -11.66 -7.66 11.17
C TRP A 69 -11.06 -8.35 9.93
N SER A 70 -9.73 -8.38 9.81
CA SER A 70 -9.00 -9.00 8.71
C SER A 70 -8.14 -10.16 9.22
N ARG A 71 -8.08 -11.24 8.43
CA ARG A 71 -7.09 -12.30 8.68
C ARG A 71 -5.72 -11.80 8.24
N LYS A 72 -4.69 -12.05 9.05
CA LYS A 72 -3.31 -11.62 8.79
C LYS A 72 -2.82 -12.12 7.42
N GLU A 73 -3.12 -13.37 7.09
CA GLU A 73 -2.73 -14.03 5.85
C GLU A 73 -3.39 -13.37 4.63
N ASP A 74 -4.64 -12.90 4.77
CA ASP A 74 -5.33 -12.15 3.72
C ASP A 74 -4.71 -10.77 3.53
N GLY A 75 -4.32 -10.10 4.62
CA GLY A 75 -3.60 -8.83 4.60
C GLY A 75 -2.28 -8.96 3.83
N ILE A 76 -1.46 -9.95 4.21
CA ILE A 76 -0.19 -10.27 3.55
C ILE A 76 -0.40 -10.51 2.06
N ARG A 77 -1.34 -11.39 1.71
CA ARG A 77 -1.61 -11.72 0.31
C ARG A 77 -2.11 -10.54 -0.50
N ASN A 78 -3.03 -9.76 0.05
CA ASN A 78 -3.53 -8.57 -0.64
C ASN A 78 -2.42 -7.55 -0.90
N GLN A 79 -1.49 -7.39 0.04
CA GLN A 79 -0.39 -6.42 -0.08
C GLN A 79 0.65 -6.87 -1.11
N TYR A 80 1.17 -8.10 -1.02
CA TYR A 80 2.19 -8.53 -2.00
C TYR A 80 1.61 -8.68 -3.41
N ASP A 81 0.37 -9.17 -3.57
CA ASP A 81 -0.28 -9.25 -4.88
C ASP A 81 -0.39 -7.85 -5.53
N PHE A 82 -0.71 -6.83 -4.71
CA PHE A 82 -0.80 -5.45 -5.17
C PHE A 82 0.58 -4.88 -5.54
N PHE A 83 1.60 -5.10 -4.71
CA PHE A 83 2.95 -4.61 -4.98
C PHE A 83 3.55 -5.25 -6.22
N VAL A 84 3.48 -6.58 -6.36
CA VAL A 84 3.96 -7.29 -7.56
C VAL A 84 3.33 -6.69 -8.81
N GLN A 85 2.01 -6.50 -8.82
CA GLN A 85 1.33 -5.88 -9.95
C GLN A 85 1.74 -4.42 -10.18
N ARG A 86 1.79 -3.60 -9.13
CA ARG A 86 2.10 -2.16 -9.22
C ARG A 86 3.54 -1.92 -9.68
N MET A 87 4.45 -2.82 -9.34
CA MET A 87 5.89 -2.68 -9.53
C MET A 87 6.43 -3.44 -10.76
N GLY A 88 5.55 -3.84 -11.68
CA GLY A 88 5.93 -4.35 -13.01
C GLY A 88 5.91 -5.86 -13.18
N GLY A 89 5.48 -6.62 -12.17
CA GLY A 89 5.27 -8.06 -12.23
C GLY A 89 3.88 -8.46 -12.77
N PRO A 90 3.51 -9.76 -12.66
CA PRO A 90 2.21 -10.24 -13.11
C PRO A 90 1.03 -9.61 -12.34
N PRO A 91 -0.16 -9.47 -12.96
CA PRO A 91 -1.30 -8.77 -12.37
C PRO A 91 -2.10 -9.64 -11.37
N LEU A 92 -1.42 -10.18 -10.36
CA LEU A 92 -1.96 -11.13 -9.39
C LEU A 92 -3.16 -10.56 -8.62
N TYR A 93 -3.10 -9.28 -8.22
CA TYR A 93 -4.18 -8.63 -7.49
C TYR A 93 -5.45 -8.54 -8.34
N SER A 94 -5.33 -7.98 -9.55
CA SER A 94 -6.50 -7.74 -10.41
C SER A 94 -7.14 -9.02 -10.91
N GLN A 95 -6.35 -10.07 -11.13
CA GLN A 95 -6.86 -11.40 -11.45
C GLN A 95 -7.76 -11.97 -10.34
N ARG A 96 -7.46 -11.68 -9.07
CA ARG A 96 -8.19 -12.22 -7.92
C ARG A 96 -9.30 -11.31 -7.40
N LYS A 97 -9.09 -9.99 -7.41
CA LYS A 97 -9.97 -9.00 -6.74
C LYS A 97 -10.47 -7.89 -7.65
N GLY A 98 -10.02 -7.83 -8.91
CA GLY A 98 -10.33 -6.72 -9.80
C GLY A 98 -9.57 -5.44 -9.45
N HIS A 99 -10.17 -4.28 -9.76
CA HIS A 99 -9.51 -2.98 -9.61
C HIS A 99 -9.12 -2.69 -8.15
N SER A 100 -7.89 -2.19 -7.92
CA SER A 100 -7.34 -2.01 -6.57
C SER A 100 -8.11 -1.01 -5.70
N ALA A 101 -8.66 0.05 -6.31
CA ALA A 101 -9.61 1.00 -5.71
C ALA A 101 -9.25 1.42 -4.27
N LEU A 102 -7.97 1.77 -4.04
CA LEU A 102 -7.40 1.88 -2.69
C LEU A 102 -8.21 2.79 -1.76
N ILE A 103 -8.66 3.96 -2.23
CA ILE A 103 -9.48 4.89 -1.44
C ILE A 103 -10.78 4.21 -0.97
N GLY A 104 -11.47 3.52 -1.88
CA GLY A 104 -12.72 2.81 -1.56
C GLY A 104 -12.50 1.63 -0.62
N CYS A 105 -11.44 0.85 -0.85
CA CYS A 105 -11.07 -0.32 -0.03
C CYS A 105 -10.65 0.07 1.39
N HIS A 106 -10.13 1.28 1.60
CA HIS A 106 -9.72 1.77 2.92
C HIS A 106 -10.79 2.59 3.65
N ARG A 107 -11.91 2.96 2.98
CA ARG A 107 -13.02 3.71 3.57
C ARG A 107 -13.58 3.13 4.89
N PRO A 108 -13.67 1.80 5.10
CA PRO A 108 -14.17 1.24 6.35
C PRO A 108 -13.24 1.45 7.56
N PHE A 109 -11.97 1.78 7.33
CA PHE A 109 -10.97 1.88 8.39
C PHE A 109 -10.75 3.35 8.76
N PRO A 110 -10.60 3.63 10.06
CA PRO A 110 -10.27 4.97 10.54
C PRO A 110 -8.83 5.33 10.17
N VAL A 111 -8.56 5.77 8.94
CA VAL A 111 -7.23 6.25 8.53
C VAL A 111 -7.07 7.70 9.03
N PHE A 112 -6.88 7.89 10.35
CA PHE A 112 -6.74 9.22 10.93
C PHE A 112 -5.33 9.79 10.76
N PHE A 113 -5.28 11.10 10.49
CA PHE A 113 -4.08 11.79 10.04
C PHE A 113 -2.99 11.87 11.13
N LYS A 114 -1.77 11.55 10.67
CA LYS A 114 -0.47 11.49 11.37
C LYS A 114 -0.16 10.16 12.07
N GLN A 115 -0.71 9.86 13.25
CA GLN A 115 -0.31 8.68 14.03
C GLN A 115 -0.42 7.36 13.22
N HIS A 116 -1.56 7.11 12.58
CA HIS A 116 -1.78 5.87 11.81
C HIS A 116 -0.86 5.75 10.58
N ARG A 117 -0.50 6.89 9.98
CA ARG A 117 0.45 6.92 8.86
C ARG A 117 1.85 6.64 9.36
N ASP A 118 2.25 7.29 10.45
CA ASP A 118 3.59 7.20 11.00
C ASP A 118 3.88 5.75 11.42
N ASP A 119 2.95 5.09 12.12
CA ASP A 119 3.10 3.69 12.53
C ASP A 119 3.11 2.72 11.34
N TYR A 120 2.23 2.91 10.35
CA TYR A 120 2.27 2.13 9.10
C TYR A 120 3.62 2.31 8.38
N THR A 121 4.13 3.53 8.35
CA THR A 121 5.43 3.84 7.72
C THR A 121 6.58 3.23 8.51
N ILE A 122 6.52 3.23 9.84
CA ILE A 122 7.51 2.61 10.73
C ILE A 122 7.55 1.10 10.50
N CYS A 123 6.39 0.42 10.48
CA CYS A 123 6.32 -1.01 10.18
C CYS A 123 6.83 -1.36 8.78
N SER A 124 6.73 -0.42 7.83
CA SER A 124 7.18 -0.61 6.44
C SER A 124 8.68 -0.35 6.23
N ARG A 125 9.32 0.44 7.11
CA ARG A 125 10.75 0.82 6.98
C ARG A 125 11.72 -0.21 7.58
N HIS A 126 11.28 -0.96 8.57
CA HIS A 126 12.09 -1.96 9.28
C HIS A 126 11.84 -3.35 8.70
#